data_AF-A0A966ARV7-F1
#
_entry.id   AF-A0A966ARV7-F1
#
_cell.length_a   1.000
_cell.length_b   1.000
_cell.length_c   1.000
_cell.angle_alpha   90.00
_cell.angle_beta   90.00
_cell.angle_gamma   90.00
#
_symmetry.space_group_name_H-M   'P 1'
#
loop_
_entity.id
_entity.type
_entity.pdbx_description
1 polymer ?
#
loop_
_entity_poly.entity_id
_entity_poly.type
_entity_poly.pdbx_seq_one_letter_code
_entity_poly.pdbx_strand_id
1 'polypeptide(L)'
;MGTFHDHMGELHGITVVVRQLDGNTWIGRCHSEDSVEVILHDADQHVSEESDESPEDWLKRARQMGHWPRVSTVRVPREHVKTLVRLSDITNGGELPAS
;
A
#
# COMPACT_ATOMS: atom_id res chain seq x y z
N MET A 1 -15.48 -14.79 -8.63
CA MET A 1 -14.44 -15.38 -7.75
C MET A 1 -13.19 -15.58 -8.58
N GLY A 2 -12.29 -14.60 -8.58
CA GLY A 2 -11.02 -14.66 -9.30
C GLY A 2 -9.90 -14.79 -8.29
N THR A 3 -9.29 -15.97 -8.22
CA THR A 3 -8.04 -16.20 -7.49
C THR A 3 -6.91 -15.79 -8.42
N PHE A 4 -6.38 -14.59 -8.23
CA PHE A 4 -5.22 -14.12 -8.99
C PHE A 4 -3.96 -14.74 -8.37
N HIS A 5 -3.51 -15.84 -8.96
CA HIS A 5 -2.17 -16.37 -8.78
C HIS A 5 -1.51 -16.37 -10.16
N ASP A 6 -0.72 -15.33 -10.44
CA ASP A 6 0.27 -15.37 -11.50
C ASP A 6 1.60 -14.91 -10.89
N HIS A 7 2.68 -15.61 -11.24
CA HIS A 7 3.95 -15.69 -10.50
C HIS A 7 4.79 -14.40 -10.54
N MET A 8 4.20 -13.30 -11.00
CA MET A 8 4.65 -11.92 -10.91
C MET A 8 3.36 -11.11 -10.78
N GLY A 9 2.83 -10.99 -9.56
CA GLY A 9 1.46 -10.55 -9.31
C GLY A 9 1.06 -9.32 -10.12
N GLU A 10 -0.21 -9.21 -10.50
CA GLU A 10 -0.79 -8.14 -11.35
C GLU A 10 -0.47 -6.69 -10.90
N LEU A 11 0.13 -6.55 -9.73
CA LEU A 11 0.55 -5.32 -9.08
C LEU A 11 2.01 -4.94 -9.39
N HIS A 12 2.80 -5.79 -10.04
CA HIS A 12 4.21 -5.52 -10.30
C HIS A 12 4.42 -4.22 -11.10
N GLY A 13 5.17 -3.28 -10.52
CA GLY A 13 5.42 -1.93 -11.08
C GLY A 13 4.30 -0.92 -10.82
N ILE A 14 3.17 -1.34 -10.23
CA ILE A 14 2.05 -0.47 -9.89
C ILE A 14 2.26 0.13 -8.50
N THR A 15 1.89 1.40 -8.33
CA THR A 15 1.81 2.01 -7.00
C THR A 15 0.66 1.39 -6.22
N VAL A 16 0.99 0.68 -5.16
CA VAL A 16 0.06 0.01 -4.26
C VAL A 16 0.08 0.63 -2.88
N VAL A 17 -0.96 0.31 -2.14
CA VAL A 17 -1.14 0.71 -0.75
C VAL A 17 -1.32 -0.54 0.09
N VAL A 18 -0.49 -0.65 1.12
CA VAL A 18 -0.50 -1.74 2.09
C VAL A 18 -0.94 -1.18 3.42
N ARG A 19 -2.12 -1.59 3.90
CA ARG A 19 -2.54 -1.32 5.27
C ARG A 19 -2.12 -2.48 6.16
N GLN A 20 -1.42 -2.17 7.24
CA GLN A 20 -1.07 -3.15 8.25
C GLN A 20 -2.19 -3.34 9.28
N LEU A 21 -2.12 -4.45 10.02
CA LEU A 21 -3.03 -4.76 11.13
C LEU A 21 -2.91 -3.75 12.28
N ASP A 22 -1.71 -3.22 12.50
CA ASP A 22 -1.40 -2.19 13.50
C ASP A 22 -1.91 -0.78 13.12
N GLY A 23 -2.46 -0.60 11.92
CA GLY A 23 -2.99 0.69 11.44
C GLY A 23 -2.01 1.48 10.57
N ASN A 24 -0.71 1.15 10.61
CA ASN A 24 0.26 1.77 9.74
C ASN A 24 -0.03 1.46 8.28
N THR A 25 0.33 2.40 7.41
CA THR A 25 0.07 2.27 5.98
C THR A 25 1.32 2.57 5.18
N TRP A 26 1.59 1.74 4.20
CA TRP A 26 2.65 1.97 3.22
C TRP A 26 2.05 2.29 1.87
N ILE A 27 2.71 3.19 1.14
CA ILE A 27 2.46 3.41 -0.29
C ILE A 27 3.79 3.20 -0.99
N GLY A 28 3.81 2.46 -2.10
CA GLY A 28 5.02 2.29 -2.88
C GLY A 28 4.77 1.50 -4.15
N ARG A 29 5.78 1.38 -5.01
CA ARG A 29 5.69 0.53 -6.20
C ARG A 29 5.87 -0.93 -5.80
N CYS A 30 4.87 -1.76 -6.05
CA CYS A 30 4.98 -3.18 -5.77
C CYS A 30 6.06 -3.80 -6.67
N HIS A 31 7.08 -4.38 -6.05
CA HIS A 31 8.13 -5.11 -6.74
C HIS A 31 7.84 -6.62 -6.76
N SER A 32 7.34 -7.16 -5.67
CA SER A 32 6.88 -8.54 -5.62
C SER A 32 5.85 -8.68 -4.51
N GLU A 33 4.90 -9.58 -4.69
CA GLU A 33 3.98 -10.04 -3.66
C GLU A 33 3.99 -11.55 -3.69
N ASP A 34 4.18 -12.15 -2.53
CA ASP A 34 4.05 -13.59 -2.33
C ASP A 34 3.34 -13.87 -0.99
N SER A 35 3.15 -15.16 -0.70
CA SER A 35 2.46 -15.59 0.52
C SER A 35 3.21 -15.26 1.80
N VAL A 36 4.49 -14.88 1.72
CA VAL A 36 5.35 -14.56 2.87
C VAL A 36 5.45 -13.06 3.07
N GLU A 37 5.60 -12.28 2.00
CA GLU A 37 5.82 -10.85 2.10
C GLU A 37 5.38 -10.04 0.87
N VAL A 38 5.27 -8.74 1.07
CA VAL A 38 5.08 -7.74 0.02
C VAL A 38 6.30 -6.84 -0.02
N ILE A 39 6.95 -6.76 -1.18
CA ILE A 39 8.12 -5.92 -1.40
C ILE A 39 7.69 -4.66 -2.15
N LEU A 40 7.95 -3.49 -1.56
CA LEU A 40 7.69 -2.20 -2.18
C LEU A 40 9.00 -1.45 -2.43
N HIS A 41 9.11 -0.83 -3.60
CA HIS A 41 10.16 0.13 -3.95
C HIS A 41 9.64 1.55 -3.92
N ASP A 42 10.54 2.50 -3.64
CA ASP A 42 10.23 3.92 -3.52
C ASP A 42 8.99 4.11 -2.65
N ALA A 43 9.07 3.60 -1.42
CA ALA A 43 7.96 3.56 -0.49
C ALA A 43 7.95 4.77 0.44
N ASP A 44 6.76 5.13 0.88
CA ASP A 44 6.50 6.08 1.95
C ASP A 44 5.62 5.42 3.01
N GLN A 45 5.86 5.76 4.27
CA GLN A 45 5.14 5.22 5.41
C GLN A 45 4.30 6.30 6.06
N HIS A 46 3.07 5.94 6.37
CA HIS A 46 2.22 6.65 7.29
C HIS A 46 2.10 5.85 8.58
N VAL A 47 2.64 6.42 9.65
CA VAL A 47 2.57 5.85 10.99
C VAL A 47 1.41 6.51 11.72
N SER A 48 0.38 5.74 12.05
CA SER A 48 -0.85 6.29 12.65
C SER A 48 -0.64 6.86 14.05
N GLU A 49 0.38 6.38 14.77
CA GLU A 49 0.72 6.88 16.11
C GLU A 49 1.53 8.18 16.08
N GLU A 50 2.25 8.47 14.99
CA GLU A 50 3.12 9.64 14.85
C GLU A 50 2.54 10.74 13.96
N SER A 51 1.47 10.43 13.21
CA SER A 51 0.86 11.36 12.26
C SER A 51 -0.40 11.98 12.83
N ASP A 52 -0.47 13.32 12.82
CA ASP A 52 -1.69 14.06 13.15
C ASP A 52 -2.76 13.97 12.03
N GLU A 53 -2.36 13.56 10.81
CA GLU A 53 -3.27 13.36 9.68
C GLU A 53 -3.86 11.94 9.70
N SER A 54 -5.10 11.81 9.25
CA SER A 54 -5.71 10.49 9.08
C SER A 54 -5.09 9.78 7.87
N PRO A 55 -4.99 8.44 7.90
CA PRO A 55 -4.41 7.70 6.79
C PRO A 55 -5.19 7.87 5.48
N GLU A 56 -6.48 8.18 5.54
CA GLU A 56 -7.33 8.46 4.39
C GLU A 56 -6.97 9.80 3.72
N ASP A 57 -6.82 10.86 4.51
CA ASP A 57 -6.37 12.17 3.99
C ASP A 57 -4.97 12.09 3.38
N TRP A 58 -4.07 11.35 4.02
CA TRP A 58 -2.73 11.08 3.50
C TRP A 58 -2.79 10.35 2.14
N LEU A 59 -3.62 9.30 2.04
CA LEU A 59 -3.80 8.53 0.80
C LEU A 59 -4.42 9.37 -0.32
N LYS A 60 -5.41 10.19 0.01
CA LYS A 60 -6.04 11.12 -0.93
C LYS A 60 -5.01 12.10 -1.49
N ARG A 61 -4.14 12.64 -0.64
CA ARG A 61 -3.05 13.52 -1.08
C ARG A 61 -2.06 12.77 -1.96
N ALA A 62 -1.61 11.58 -1.55
CA ALA A 62 -0.69 10.76 -2.32
C ALA A 62 -1.24 10.40 -3.71
N ARG A 63 -2.56 10.16 -3.82
CA ARG A 63 -3.21 9.92 -5.11
C ARG A 63 -3.23 11.15 -6.01
N GLN A 64 -3.44 12.34 -5.46
CA GLN A 64 -3.57 13.59 -6.23
C GLN A 64 -2.21 14.18 -6.63
N MET A 65 -1.23 14.13 -5.72
CA MET A 65 0.07 14.80 -5.87
C MET A 65 1.22 13.82 -6.12
N GLY A 66 0.99 12.52 -5.97
CA GLY A 66 2.05 11.52 -5.80
C GLY A 66 2.47 11.38 -4.34
N HIS A 67 3.10 10.26 -4.00
CA HIS A 67 3.76 10.06 -2.71
C HIS A 67 5.22 10.51 -2.76
N TRP A 68 5.78 10.83 -1.60
CA TRP A 68 7.19 11.20 -1.47
C TRP A 68 7.96 10.01 -0.94
N PRO A 69 8.67 9.24 -1.79
CA PRO A 69 9.38 8.06 -1.33
C PRO A 69 10.50 8.44 -0.36
N ARG A 70 10.37 7.98 0.88
CA ARG A 70 11.39 8.14 1.93
C ARG A 70 12.23 6.88 2.11
N VAL A 71 11.71 5.74 1.66
CA VAL A 71 12.31 4.42 1.82
C VAL A 71 12.51 3.80 0.44
N SER A 72 13.77 3.47 0.10
CA SER A 72 14.06 2.89 -1.22
C SER A 72 13.43 1.51 -1.43
N THR A 73 13.49 0.66 -0.40
CA THR A 73 12.91 -0.69 -0.42
C THR A 73 12.39 -1.04 0.96
N VAL A 74 11.16 -1.53 1.05
CA VAL A 74 10.57 -2.08 2.26
C VAL A 74 10.00 -3.47 1.98
N ARG A 75 10.12 -4.35 2.98
CA ARG A 75 9.57 -5.69 2.98
C ARG A 75 8.55 -5.77 4.10
N VAL A 76 7.28 -5.90 3.73
CA VAL A 76 6.17 -5.99 4.68
C VAL A 76 5.76 -7.45 4.79
N PRO A 77 5.91 -8.09 5.96
CA PRO A 77 5.45 -9.46 6.16
C PRO A 77 3.96 -9.61 5.85
N ARG A 78 3.59 -10.64 5.09
CA ARG A 78 2.20 -10.87 4.66
C ARG A 78 1.26 -11.06 5.84
N GLU A 79 1.75 -11.63 6.94
CA GLU A 79 1.03 -11.78 8.21
C GLU A 79 0.60 -10.44 8.83
N HIS A 80 1.32 -9.35 8.56
CA HIS A 80 0.98 -8.01 9.05
C HIS A 80 0.10 -7.25 8.07
N VAL A 81 -0.06 -7.72 6.84
CA VAL A 81 -0.86 -7.03 5.82
C VAL A 81 -2.35 -7.33 6.05
N LYS A 82 -3.08 -6.28 6.44
CA LYS A 82 -4.54 -6.30 6.52
C LYS A 82 -5.19 -6.19 5.14
N THR A 83 -4.66 -5.30 4.31
CA THR A 83 -5.22 -4.99 2.99
C THR A 83 -4.13 -4.54 2.05
N LEU A 84 -4.19 -5.00 0.80
CA LEU A 84 -3.32 -4.59 -0.29
C LEU A 84 -4.18 -4.24 -1.50
N VAL A 85 -4.10 -2.98 -1.94
CA VAL A 85 -4.87 -2.47 -3.09
C VAL A 85 -4.02 -1.55 -3.94
N ARG A 86 -4.43 -1.31 -5.19
CA ARG A 86 -3.79 -0.30 -6.04
C ARG A 86 -4.15 1.08 -5.53
N LEU A 87 -3.21 2.03 -5.61
CA LEU A 87 -3.50 3.44 -5.29
C LEU A 87 -4.63 4.00 -6.17
N SER A 88 -4.76 3.52 -7.40
CA SER A 88 -5.84 3.90 -8.33
C SER A 88 -7.23 3.41 -7.91
N ASP A 89 -7.32 2.33 -7.13
CA ASP A 89 -8.59 1.75 -6.64
C ASP A 89 -9.10 2.45 -5.37
N ILE A 90 -8.29 3.29 -4.73
CA ILE A 90 -8.68 4.07 -3.56
C ILE A 90 -9.77 5.08 -3.94
N THR A 91 -10.80 5.22 -3.10
CA THR A 91 -11.89 6.16 -3.37
C THR A 91 -11.38 7.60 -3.40
N ASN A 92 -12.19 8.53 -3.92
CA ASN A 92 -11.81 9.95 -3.91
C ASN A 92 -11.72 10.53 -2.49
N GLY A 93 -12.30 9.82 -1.50
CA GLY A 93 -12.20 10.11 -0.08
C GLY A 93 -10.89 9.64 0.58
N GLY A 94 -10.09 8.80 -0.09
CA GLY A 94 -8.93 8.17 0.52
C GLY A 94 -9.25 6.85 1.25
N GLU A 95 -10.50 6.39 1.15
CA GLU A 95 -10.95 5.13 1.75
C GLU A 95 -10.46 3.95 0.90
N LEU A 96 -10.06 2.89 1.60
CA LEU A 96 -9.77 1.62 0.95
C LEU A 96 -11.09 0.99 0.49
N PRO A 97 -11.16 0.45 -0.74
CA PRO A 97 -12.37 -0.21 -1.21
C PRO A 97 -12.73 -1.38 -0.28
N ALA A 98 -14.03 -1.54 0.01
CA ALA A 98 -14.53 -2.72 0.69
C ALA A 98 -14.23 -3.92 -0.20
N SER A 99 -13.36 -4.83 0.27
CA SER A 99 -12.99 -6.05 -0.45
C SER A 99 -14.17 -6.99 -0.63
#